data_AF-A0A1H3KDD6-F1
#
_entry.id   AF-A0A1H3KDD6-F1
#
_cell.length_a   1.000
_cell.length_b   1.000
_cell.length_c   1.000
_cell.angle_alpha   90.00
_cell.angle_beta   90.00
_cell.angle_gamma   90.00
#
_symmetry.space_group_name_H-M   'P 1'
#
loop_
_entity.id
_entity.type
_entity.pdbx_description
1 polymer ?
#
loop_
_entity_poly.entity_id
_entity_poly.type
_entity_poly.pdbx_seq_one_letter_code
_entity_poly.pdbx_strand_id
1 'polypeptide(L)'
;MRLTRTAGDQPVEVVALERSVLLTPAVGRDLPVTLRPGDDELALPVTFALANCESHVLAGTKKPFVFPLSVAVSDRDPVAVDLPANEAQRAVLLGLVKRVCG
;
A
#
# COMPACT_ATOMS: atom_id res chain seq x y z
N MET A 1 0.35 6.18 -3.93
CA MET A 1 1.41 6.04 -2.91
C MET A 1 2.55 6.99 -3.24
N ARG A 2 3.18 7.57 -2.22
CA ARG A 2 4.33 8.46 -2.35
C ARG A 2 5.41 7.99 -1.38
N LEU A 3 6.62 7.81 -1.88
CA LEU A 3 7.82 7.55 -1.10
C LEU A 3 8.67 8.82 -1.14
N THR A 4 9.07 9.31 0.03
CA THR A 4 9.87 10.53 0.16
C THR A 4 11.14 10.20 0.94
N ARG A 5 12.29 10.58 0.39
CA ARG A 5 13.59 10.44 1.03
C ARG A 5 13.72 11.47 2.14
N THR A 6 14.07 11.01 3.34
CA THR A 6 14.30 11.89 4.50
C THR A 6 15.77 12.08 4.80
N ALA A 7 16.61 11.08 4.52
CA ALA A 7 18.06 11.11 4.69
C ALA A 7 18.75 10.02 3.84
N GLY A 8 20.06 10.20 3.61
CA GLY A 8 20.89 9.27 2.84
C GLY A 8 20.62 9.34 1.33
N ASP A 9 21.44 8.65 0.53
CA ASP A 9 21.35 8.67 -0.94
C ASP A 9 21.30 7.26 -1.56
N GLN A 10 21.13 6.25 -0.72
CA GLN A 10 21.01 4.87 -1.16
C GLN A 10 19.76 4.70 -2.04
N PRO A 11 19.81 3.84 -3.08
CA PRO A 11 18.61 3.49 -3.81
C PRO A 11 17.61 2.80 -2.86
N VAL A 12 16.34 3.14 -3.01
CA VAL A 12 15.25 2.51 -2.27
C VAL A 12 14.30 1.88 -3.26
N GLU A 13 14.03 0.59 -3.09
CA GLU A 13 13.19 -0.17 -3.99
C GLU A 13 11.85 -0.49 -3.32
N VAL A 14 10.75 -0.17 -4.01
CA VAL A 14 9.43 -0.68 -3.68
C VAL A 14 9.31 -2.06 -4.31
N VAL A 15 9.32 -3.09 -3.48
CA VAL A 15 9.38 -4.49 -3.92
C VAL A 15 7.98 -5.07 -4.13
N ALA A 16 7.09 -4.88 -3.16
CA ALA A 16 5.74 -5.42 -3.19
C ALA A 16 4.78 -4.54 -2.39
N LEU A 17 3.51 -4.55 -2.78
CA LEU A 17 2.41 -3.96 -2.01
C LEU A 17 1.33 -5.04 -1.81
N GLU A 18 1.16 -5.45 -0.57
CA GLU A 18 0.25 -6.53 -0.20
C GLU A 18 -1.18 -6.03 0.06
N ARG A 19 -2.14 -6.95 -0.07
CA ARG A 19 -3.55 -6.69 0.20
C ARG A 19 -3.84 -6.59 1.70
N SER A 20 -4.92 -5.87 2.02
CA SER A 20 -5.57 -6.05 3.31
C SER A 20 -6.55 -7.22 3.27
N VAL A 21 -7.20 -7.48 4.39
CA VAL A 21 -8.25 -8.50 4.49
C VAL A 21 -9.40 -8.24 3.51
N LEU A 22 -9.78 -6.97 3.31
CA LEU A 22 -10.95 -6.59 2.52
C LEU A 22 -10.61 -6.00 1.14
N LEU A 23 -9.38 -5.51 0.95
CA LEU A 23 -9.03 -4.69 -0.21
C LEU A 23 -7.71 -5.14 -0.82
N THR A 24 -7.71 -5.27 -2.15
CA THR A 24 -6.51 -5.56 -2.95
C THR A 24 -6.04 -4.28 -3.63
N PRO A 25 -4.86 -3.74 -3.26
CA PRO A 25 -4.24 -2.65 -4.00
C PRO A 25 -3.63 -3.16 -5.32
N ALA A 26 -3.66 -2.31 -6.34
CA ALA A 26 -2.93 -2.50 -7.59
C ALA A 26 -2.12 -1.24 -7.88
N VAL A 27 -0.83 -1.41 -8.13
CA VAL A 27 0.08 -0.32 -8.49
C VAL A 27 -0.01 -0.09 -10.00
N GLY A 28 -0.02 1.16 -10.45
CA GLY A 28 -0.17 1.54 -11.87
C GLY A 28 1.02 1.17 -12.77
N ARG A 29 1.98 0.40 -12.28
CA ARG A 29 3.13 -0.14 -13.01
C ARG A 29 3.66 -1.38 -12.29
N ASP A 30 4.40 -2.20 -13.01
CA ASP A 30 5.02 -3.39 -12.44
C ASP A 30 6.06 -3.04 -11.39
N LEU A 31 6.06 -3.83 -10.31
CA LEU A 31 7.06 -3.83 -9.26
C LEU A 31 8.14 -4.89 -9.58
N PRO A 32 9.40 -4.66 -9.20
CA PRO A 32 9.86 -3.58 -8.33
C PRO A 32 10.07 -2.23 -9.03
N VAL A 33 10.02 -1.15 -8.24
CA VAL A 33 10.32 0.23 -8.72
C VAL A 33 11.27 0.93 -7.77
N THR A 34 12.35 1.48 -8.32
CA THR A 34 13.42 2.13 -7.57
C THR A 34 13.27 3.65 -7.52
N LEU A 35 13.37 4.21 -6.32
CA LEU A 35 13.78 5.60 -6.08
C LEU A 35 15.30 5.68 -6.20
N ARG A 36 15.79 6.36 -7.23
CA ARG A 36 17.23 6.37 -7.55
C ARG A 36 18.01 7.25 -6.57
N PRO A 37 19.35 7.09 -6.50
CA PRO A 37 20.21 8.09 -5.88
C PRO A 37 20.00 9.46 -6.55
N GLY A 38 19.97 10.51 -5.75
CA GLY A 38 19.70 11.89 -6.17
C GLY A 38 18.21 12.23 -6.34
N ASP A 39 17.30 11.24 -6.37
CA ASP A 39 15.87 11.48 -6.39
C ASP A 39 15.34 11.62 -4.96
N ASP A 40 14.59 12.69 -4.71
CA ASP A 40 13.95 12.94 -3.40
C ASP A 40 12.61 12.22 -3.25
N GLU A 41 11.97 11.87 -4.37
CA GLU A 41 10.60 11.36 -4.36
C GLU A 41 10.28 10.36 -5.48
N LEU A 42 9.47 9.35 -5.13
CA LEU A 42 8.84 8.42 -6.08
C LEU A 42 7.32 8.41 -5.83
N ALA A 43 6.54 8.75 -6.85
CA ALA A 43 5.09 8.69 -6.84
C ALA A 43 4.57 7.52 -7.69
N LEU A 44 3.77 6.66 -7.07
CA LEU A 44 3.18 5.48 -7.70
C LEU A 44 1.65 5.55 -7.58
N PRO A 45 0.90 5.65 -8.69
CA PRO A 45 -0.55 5.52 -8.66
C PRO A 45 -0.97 4.17 -8.06
N VAL A 46 -1.96 4.17 -7.16
CA VAL A 46 -2.50 2.95 -6.57
C VAL A 46 -4.02 2.99 -6.65
N THR A 47 -4.60 1.93 -7.19
CA THR A 47 -6.05 1.68 -7.20
C THR A 47 -6.38 0.56 -6.22
N PHE A 48 -7.62 0.51 -5.75
CA PHE A 48 -8.08 -0.53 -4.82
C PHE A 48 -9.32 -1.23 -5.38
N ALA A 49 -9.34 -2.55 -5.26
CA ALA A 49 -10.49 -3.40 -5.52
C ALA A 49 -10.84 -4.19 -4.24
N LEU A 50 -12.02 -4.80 -4.22
CA LEU A 50 -12.38 -5.69 -3.12
C LEU A 50 -11.65 -7.03 -3.22
N ALA A 51 -11.18 -7.50 -2.08
CA ALA A 51 -10.59 -8.82 -1.92
C ALA A 51 -11.63 -9.86 -1.44
N ASN A 52 -12.56 -9.45 -0.57
CA ASN A 52 -13.58 -10.32 0.02
C ASN A 52 -14.83 -9.52 0.43
N CYS A 53 -16.00 -10.14 0.34
CA CYS A 53 -17.29 -9.64 0.86
C CYS A 53 -17.98 -10.61 1.83
N GLU A 54 -17.34 -11.70 2.24
CA GLU A 54 -17.92 -12.65 3.18
C GLU A 54 -18.29 -11.98 4.50
N SER A 55 -19.54 -12.19 4.95
CA SER A 55 -20.11 -11.53 6.12
C SER A 55 -19.31 -11.77 7.40
N HIS A 56 -18.76 -12.98 7.58
CA HIS A 56 -17.94 -13.33 8.74
C HIS A 56 -16.61 -12.55 8.77
N VAL A 57 -16.03 -12.27 7.60
CA VAL A 57 -14.81 -11.46 7.48
C VAL A 57 -15.11 -9.98 7.72
N LEU A 58 -16.22 -9.47 7.17
CA LEU A 58 -16.66 -8.09 7.37
C LEU A 58 -16.91 -7.78 8.86
N ALA A 59 -17.61 -8.68 9.56
CA ALA A 59 -17.89 -8.51 10.99
C ALA A 59 -16.65 -8.61 11.89
N GLY A 60 -15.66 -9.42 11.51
CA GLY A 60 -14.46 -9.68 12.31
C GLY A 60 -13.30 -8.69 12.07
N THR A 61 -13.35 -7.87 11.03
CA THR A 61 -12.19 -7.06 10.62
C THR A 61 -12.01 -5.82 11.50
N LYS A 62 -10.97 -5.83 12.33
CA LYS A 62 -10.61 -4.70 13.22
C LYS A 62 -9.74 -3.62 12.55
N LYS A 63 -8.91 -4.01 11.57
CA LYS A 63 -7.97 -3.13 10.86
C LYS A 63 -8.07 -3.33 9.33
N PRO A 64 -9.16 -2.89 8.68
CA PRO A 64 -9.41 -3.17 7.27
C PRO A 64 -8.46 -2.46 6.29
N PHE A 65 -7.67 -1.49 6.78
CA PHE A 65 -6.85 -0.58 5.96
C PHE A 65 -5.36 -0.65 6.31
N VAL A 66 -4.85 -1.85 6.60
CA VAL A 66 -3.41 -2.11 6.73
C VAL A 66 -2.95 -2.79 5.44
N PHE A 67 -1.98 -2.19 4.77
CA PHE A 67 -1.41 -2.66 3.52
C PHE A 67 0.11 -2.75 3.68
N PRO A 68 0.66 -3.95 3.91
CA PRO A 68 2.11 -4.13 4.00
C PRO A 68 2.80 -3.73 2.70
N LEU A 69 3.77 -2.83 2.79
CA LEU A 69 4.63 -2.37 1.72
C LEU A 69 6.04 -2.91 1.98
N SER A 70 6.54 -3.77 1.11
CA SER A 70 7.92 -4.25 1.18
C SER A 70 8.85 -3.26 0.50
N VAL A 71 9.82 -2.75 1.24
CA VAL A 71 10.87 -1.84 0.72
C VAL A 71 12.26 -2.41 0.99
N ALA A 72 13.15 -2.32 0.01
CA ALA A 72 14.57 -2.65 0.16
C ALA A 72 15.43 -1.38 0.05
N VAL A 73 16.53 -1.30 0.78
CA VAL A 73 17.47 -0.18 0.73
C VAL A 73 18.85 -0.70 0.40
N SER A 74 19.36 -0.35 -0.78
CA SER A 74 20.54 -1.00 -1.38
C SER A 74 20.34 -2.52 -1.44
N ASP A 75 21.40 -3.30 -1.23
CA ASP A 75 21.38 -4.78 -1.32
C ASP A 75 20.92 -5.46 -0.01
N ARG A 76 20.13 -4.75 0.82
CA ARG A 76 19.61 -5.30 2.07
C ARG A 76 18.27 -6.01 1.84
N ASP A 77 17.99 -6.97 2.73
CA ASP A 77 16.71 -7.68 2.72
C ASP A 77 15.52 -6.71 2.81
N PRO A 78 14.43 -6.97 2.06
CA PRO A 78 13.24 -6.14 2.12
C PRO A 78 12.63 -6.12 3.52
N VAL A 79 12.21 -4.93 3.95
CA VAL A 79 11.49 -4.71 5.21
C VAL A 79 10.05 -4.34 4.90
N ALA A 80 9.10 -4.97 5.59
CA ALA A 80 7.69 -4.61 5.50
C ALA A 80 7.39 -3.40 6.39
N VAL A 81 6.78 -2.37 5.80
CA VAL A 81 6.25 -1.20 6.50
C VAL A 81 4.78 -1.01 6.15
N ASP A 82 3.98 -0.46 7.06
CA ASP A 82 2.58 -0.18 6.76
C ASP A 82 2.46 1.02 5.82
N LEU A 83 1.80 0.86 4.66
CA LEU A 83 1.42 2.00 3.82
C LEU A 83 0.34 2.82 4.56
N PRO A 84 0.64 4.07 4.97
CA PRO A 84 -0.33 4.86 5.70
C PRO A 84 -1.51 5.27 4.80
N ALA A 85 -2.72 5.11 5.35
CA ALA A 85 -3.93 5.73 4.82
C ALA A 85 -4.45 6.76 5.84
N ASN A 86 -4.65 8.00 5.38
CA ASN A 86 -5.25 9.06 6.20
C ASN A 86 -6.77 8.85 6.36
N GLU A 87 -7.41 9.64 7.21
CA GLU A 87 -8.83 9.49 7.52
C GLU A 87 -9.74 9.66 6.29
N ALA A 88 -9.46 10.64 5.43
CA ALA A 88 -10.23 10.87 4.21
C ALA A 88 -10.14 9.67 3.25
N GLN A 89 -8.95 9.11 3.07
CA GLN A 89 -8.73 7.89 2.28
C GLN A 89 -9.46 6.69 2.88
N ARG A 90 -9.39 6.51 4.21
CA ARG A 90 -10.11 5.43 4.91
C ARG A 90 -11.62 5.55 4.71
N ALA A 91 -12.17 6.76 4.75
CA ALA A 91 -13.58 7.01 4.51
C ALA A 91 -13.99 6.63 3.07
N VAL A 92 -13.18 6.96 2.07
CA VAL A 92 -13.42 6.58 0.67
C VAL A 92 -13.37 5.06 0.50
N LEU A 93 -12.36 4.40 1.06
CA LEU A 93 -12.23 2.93 1.01
C LEU A 93 -13.38 2.22 1.73
N LEU A 94 -13.82 2.75 2.88
CA LEU A 94 -14.99 2.24 3.59
C LEU A 94 -16.28 2.44 2.76
N GLY A 95 -16.40 3.57 2.06
CA GLY A 95 -17.50 3.83 1.15
C GLY A 95 -17.55 2.82 -0.01
N LEU A 96 -16.39 2.43 -0.56
CA LEU A 96 -16.29 1.36 -1.54
C LEU A 96 -16.80 0.02 -0.97
N VAL A 97 -16.31 -0.39 0.21
CA VAL A 97 -16.74 -1.63 0.88
C VAL A 97 -18.25 -1.64 1.10
N LYS A 98 -18.81 -0.57 1.66
CA LYS A 98 -20.26 -0.45 1.93
C LYS A 98 -21.09 -0.49 0.65
N ARG A 99 -20.59 0.08 -0.45
CA ARG A 99 -21.32 0.13 -1.71
C ARG A 99 -21.43 -1.23 -2.39
N VAL A 100 -20.38 -2.05 -2.28
CA VAL A 100 -20.30 -3.30 -3.05
C VAL A 100 -20.66 -4.53 -2.22
N CYS A 101 -20.35 -4.54 -0.92
CA CYS A 101 -20.68 -5.65 -0.02
C CYS A 101 -21.90 -5.38 0.90
N GLY A 102 -22.49 -4.18 0.85
CA GLY A 102 -23.60 -3.75 1.71
C GLY A 102 -24.96 -3.79 1.02
#